data_AF-A0A7C8M8V6-F1
#
_entry.id   AF-A0A7C8M8V6-F1
#
_cell.length_a   1.000
_cell.length_b   1.000
_cell.length_c   1.000
_cell.angle_alpha   90.00
_cell.angle_beta   90.00
_cell.angle_gamma   90.00
#
_symmetry.space_group_name_H-M   'P 1'
#
loop_
_entity.id
_entity.type
_entity.pdbx_description
1 polymer ?
#
loop_
_entity_poly.entity_id
_entity_poly.type
_entity_poly.pdbx_seq_one_letter_code
_entity_poly.pdbx_strand_id
1 'polypeptide(L)'
;KLKLPYEADSHPDLPSKEEIERAMKDKPFTLGSGNAICNVGELVVKRGMNLSLLQEAENMLYLEQHSQVRTAKVYAVYAQPRGTYQHPDGNDHDMYYLITEYIEGETLTESRWDSMGKEMQGIICDKLAEQMKLLRSVPAEGHYGRVHRQPWIADIYHTPYPEVFGGPFNTWDEFLTNRITVGEAELSIATILTEWTE
;
A
#
# COMPACT_ATOMS: atom_id res chain seq x y z
N LYS A 1 7.74 7.65 11.42
CA LYS A 1 7.39 6.22 11.37
C LYS A 1 6.01 6.04 12.00
N LEU A 2 5.10 5.37 11.31
CA LEU A 2 3.76 5.09 11.79
C LEU A 2 3.79 4.31 13.11
N LYS A 3 2.99 4.74 14.09
CA LYS A 3 2.76 4.05 15.36
C LYS A 3 1.33 3.57 15.39
N LEU A 4 1.12 2.31 15.81
CA LEU A 4 -0.21 1.72 15.90
C LEU A 4 -0.68 1.63 17.36
N PRO A 5 -1.98 1.85 17.64
CA PRO A 5 -2.96 2.41 16.71
C PRO A 5 -2.64 3.87 16.36
N TYR A 6 -2.99 4.27 15.14
CA TYR A 6 -3.03 5.65 14.70
C TYR A 6 -4.47 6.09 14.57
N GLU A 7 -4.76 7.30 15.03
CA GLU A 7 -6.03 8.00 14.86
C GLU A 7 -5.68 9.48 14.60
N ALA A 8 -6.29 10.07 13.59
CA ALA A 8 -6.05 11.48 13.23
C ALA A 8 -6.64 12.41 14.30
N ASP A 9 -6.12 13.64 14.41
CA ASP A 9 -6.67 14.61 15.38
C ASP A 9 -8.12 15.04 15.05
N SER A 10 -8.51 14.92 13.77
CA SER A 10 -9.85 15.26 13.27
C SER A 10 -10.30 14.24 12.23
N HIS A 11 -11.40 13.55 12.52
CA HIS A 11 -12.04 12.58 11.64
C HIS A 11 -13.55 12.54 11.92
N PRO A 12 -14.39 12.04 10.98
CA PRO A 12 -15.78 11.69 11.27
C PRO A 12 -15.86 10.48 12.21
N ASP A 13 -17.05 10.12 12.67
CA ASP A 13 -17.26 8.93 13.50
C ASP A 13 -16.70 7.67 12.81
N LEU A 14 -15.78 6.98 13.48
CA LEU A 14 -15.16 5.77 12.95
C LEU A 14 -16.11 4.58 13.10
N PRO A 15 -16.15 3.67 12.12
CA PRO A 15 -17.03 2.52 12.17
C PRO A 15 -16.56 1.52 13.23
N SER A 16 -17.51 0.92 13.93
CA SER A 16 -17.25 -0.23 14.80
C SER A 16 -16.75 -1.42 13.99
N LYS A 17 -16.09 -2.36 14.66
CA LYS A 17 -15.64 -3.60 14.04
C LYS A 17 -16.81 -4.39 13.44
N GLU A 18 -17.95 -4.42 14.12
CA GLU A 18 -19.14 -5.13 13.66
C GLU A 18 -19.71 -4.51 12.37
N GLU A 19 -19.65 -3.19 12.23
CA GLU A 19 -20.04 -2.49 11.00
C GLU A 19 -19.08 -2.79 9.85
N ILE A 20 -17.77 -2.76 10.12
CA ILE A 20 -16.73 -3.13 9.13
C ILE A 20 -16.97 -4.57 8.65
N GLU A 21 -17.12 -5.53 9.57
CA GLU A 21 -17.29 -6.94 9.23
C GLU A 21 -18.60 -7.21 8.47
N ARG A 22 -19.67 -6.45 8.76
CA ARG A 22 -20.92 -6.51 8.00
C ARG A 22 -20.71 -5.99 6.58
N ALA A 23 -20.11 -4.81 6.43
CA ALA A 23 -19.85 -4.22 5.12
C ALA A 23 -18.90 -5.08 4.25
N MET A 24 -17.90 -5.71 4.87
CA MET A 24 -16.99 -6.65 4.21
C MET A 24 -17.68 -7.94 3.75
N LYS A 25 -18.83 -8.33 4.33
CA LYS A 25 -19.62 -9.48 3.87
C LYS A 25 -20.59 -9.12 2.76
N ASP A 26 -21.21 -7.94 2.85
CA ASP A 26 -22.30 -7.56 1.95
C ASP A 26 -21.80 -7.21 0.55
N LYS A 27 -20.75 -6.38 0.44
CA LYS A 27 -20.21 -5.89 -0.83
C LYS A 27 -18.69 -5.65 -0.77
N PRO A 28 -17.87 -6.69 -0.54
CA PRO A 28 -16.43 -6.51 -0.57
C PRO A 28 -15.98 -6.25 -2.01
N PHE A 29 -15.08 -5.26 -2.17
CA PHE A 29 -14.15 -5.28 -3.27
C PHE A 29 -12.93 -6.09 -2.83
N THR A 30 -12.87 -7.34 -3.25
CA THR A 30 -11.78 -8.26 -2.89
C THR A 30 -10.64 -8.11 -3.88
N LEU A 31 -9.49 -7.66 -3.38
CA LEU A 31 -8.21 -7.81 -4.05
C LEU A 31 -7.63 -9.13 -3.51
N GLY A 32 -7.10 -10.02 -4.34
CA GLY A 32 -6.63 -11.35 -3.88
C GLY A 32 -5.76 -11.33 -2.61
N SER A 33 -5.58 -12.50 -1.99
CA SER A 33 -4.72 -12.70 -0.81
C SER A 33 -5.25 -12.14 0.52
N GLY A 34 -6.56 -12.22 0.74
CA GLY A 34 -7.19 -11.83 2.01
C GLY A 34 -7.34 -10.31 2.22
N ASN A 35 -7.00 -9.51 1.20
CA ASN A 35 -7.21 -8.08 1.21
C ASN A 35 -8.65 -7.76 0.77
N ALA A 36 -9.37 -6.96 1.54
CA ALA A 36 -10.73 -6.57 1.24
C ALA A 36 -10.89 -5.06 1.45
N ILE A 37 -11.69 -4.45 0.59
CA ILE A 37 -12.06 -3.04 0.67
C ILE A 37 -13.58 -2.97 0.74
N CYS A 38 -14.10 -2.16 1.66
CA CYS A 38 -15.53 -1.83 1.69
C CYS A 38 -15.72 -0.35 2.01
N ASN A 39 -16.91 0.16 1.72
CA ASN A 39 -17.34 1.46 2.18
C ASN A 39 -18.21 1.29 3.42
N VAL A 40 -18.03 2.16 4.41
CA VAL A 40 -18.90 2.27 5.58
C VAL A 40 -19.29 3.74 5.73
N GLY A 41 -20.50 4.11 5.27
CA GLY A 41 -20.89 5.51 5.15
C GLY A 41 -20.00 6.26 4.17
N GLU A 42 -19.42 7.38 4.61
CA GLU A 42 -18.47 8.23 3.84
C GLU A 42 -17.00 7.83 4.06
N LEU A 43 -16.76 6.61 4.52
CA LEU A 43 -15.44 6.07 4.82
C LEU A 43 -15.12 4.87 3.95
N VAL A 44 -13.85 4.75 3.59
CA VAL A 44 -13.29 3.55 2.96
C VAL A 44 -12.50 2.79 4.02
N VAL A 45 -12.76 1.49 4.12
CA VAL A 45 -12.02 0.59 5.02
C VAL A 45 -11.29 -0.43 4.16
N LYS A 46 -9.98 -0.44 4.26
CA LYS A 46 -9.12 -1.50 3.71
C LYS A 46 -8.70 -2.42 4.84
N ARG A 47 -8.88 -3.72 4.65
CA ARG A 47 -8.48 -4.76 5.58
C ARG A 47 -7.56 -5.75 4.87
N GLY A 48 -6.48 -6.17 5.51
CA GLY A 48 -5.52 -7.07 4.88
C GLY A 48 -4.47 -7.61 5.83
N MET A 49 -3.81 -8.70 5.42
CA MET A 49 -2.72 -9.34 6.19
C MET A 49 -1.34 -8.81 5.79
N ASN A 50 -1.24 -8.08 4.67
CA ASN A 50 0.03 -7.59 4.16
C ASN A 50 0.44 -6.26 4.81
N LEU A 51 1.73 -6.14 5.12
CA LEU A 51 2.36 -4.91 5.59
C LEU A 51 2.29 -3.76 4.56
N SER A 52 1.95 -4.05 3.31
CA SER A 52 1.72 -3.04 2.27
C SER A 52 0.60 -2.06 2.64
N LEU A 53 -0.41 -2.47 3.42
CA LEU A 53 -1.44 -1.55 3.93
C LEU A 53 -0.86 -0.52 4.92
N LEU A 54 0.05 -0.95 5.80
CA LEU A 54 0.72 -0.05 6.73
C LEU A 54 1.65 0.92 5.98
N GLN A 55 2.36 0.42 4.96
CA GLN A 55 3.16 1.26 4.09
C GLN A 55 2.29 2.27 3.33
N GLU A 56 1.12 1.87 2.84
CA GLU A 56 0.19 2.78 2.16
C GLU A 56 -0.22 3.93 3.08
N ALA A 57 -0.63 3.62 4.31
CA ALA A 57 -0.99 4.62 5.32
C ALA A 57 0.17 5.57 5.63
N GLU A 58 1.37 5.01 5.85
CA GLU A 58 2.56 5.80 6.16
C GLU A 58 2.96 6.73 5.00
N ASN A 59 2.85 6.26 3.76
CA ASN A 59 3.11 7.07 2.58
C ASN A 59 2.10 8.22 2.44
N MET A 60 0.80 7.96 2.66
CA MET A 60 -0.22 9.02 2.60
C MET A 60 0.01 10.09 3.67
N LEU A 61 0.28 9.69 4.91
CA LEU A 61 0.60 10.63 6.00
C LEU A 61 1.88 11.43 5.71
N TYR A 62 2.89 10.80 5.12
CA TYR A 62 4.12 11.49 4.72
C TYR A 62 3.85 12.52 3.60
N LEU A 63 3.07 12.14 2.57
CA LEU A 63 2.72 13.02 1.46
C LEU A 63 1.87 14.22 1.92
N GLU A 64 0.94 14.01 2.86
CA GLU A 64 0.14 15.10 3.44
C GLU A 64 1.02 16.14 4.15
N GLN A 65 2.10 15.71 4.80
CA GLN A 65 3.01 16.60 5.53
C GLN A 65 4.06 17.28 4.65
N HIS A 66 4.48 16.64 3.55
CA HIS A 66 5.66 17.05 2.78
C HIS A 66 5.36 17.42 1.32
N SER A 67 4.09 17.42 0.91
CA SER A 67 3.69 17.68 -0.47
C SER A 67 2.30 18.32 -0.56
N GLN A 68 1.90 18.67 -1.79
CA GLN A 68 0.54 19.08 -2.11
C GLN A 68 -0.19 18.04 -2.98
N VAL A 69 0.38 16.82 -3.08
CA VAL A 69 -0.27 15.72 -3.80
C VAL A 69 -1.60 15.43 -3.14
N ARG A 70 -2.66 15.33 -3.94
CA ARG A 70 -3.98 14.96 -3.44
C ARG A 70 -3.98 13.47 -3.11
N THR A 71 -4.15 13.16 -1.84
CA THR A 71 -4.36 11.81 -1.31
C THR A 71 -5.63 11.81 -0.47
N ALA A 72 -6.23 10.63 -0.27
CA ALA A 72 -7.29 10.49 0.72
C ALA A 72 -6.72 10.79 2.11
N LYS A 73 -7.52 11.41 2.99
CA LYS A 73 -7.12 11.56 4.39
C LYS A 73 -7.12 10.22 5.09
N VAL A 74 -6.07 9.95 5.86
CA VAL A 74 -5.99 8.78 6.75
C VAL A 74 -6.61 9.15 8.09
N TYR A 75 -7.70 8.49 8.46
CA TYR A 75 -8.37 8.74 9.73
C TYR A 75 -7.94 7.79 10.82
N ALA A 76 -7.75 6.50 10.51
CA ALA A 76 -7.27 5.54 11.49
C ALA A 76 -6.51 4.38 10.86
N VAL A 77 -5.55 3.83 11.62
CA VAL A 77 -4.82 2.61 11.27
C VAL A 77 -4.64 1.78 12.52
N TYR A 78 -4.99 0.49 12.47
CA TYR A 78 -4.76 -0.41 13.59
C TYR A 78 -4.50 -1.83 13.13
N ALA A 79 -3.90 -2.62 14.02
CA ALA A 79 -3.70 -4.04 13.85
C ALA A 79 -4.59 -4.79 14.83
N GLN A 80 -5.25 -5.83 14.34
CA GLN A 80 -5.92 -6.82 15.15
C GLN A 80 -5.00 -8.04 15.26
N PRO A 81 -4.55 -8.42 16.47
CA PRO A 81 -3.61 -9.52 16.63
C PRO A 81 -4.14 -10.84 16.10
N ARG A 82 -3.22 -11.68 15.63
CA ARG A 82 -3.44 -13.08 15.30
C ARG A 82 -4.23 -13.82 16.40
N GLY A 83 -5.08 -14.77 16.00
CA GLY A 83 -5.89 -15.65 16.83
C GLY A 83 -7.33 -15.18 16.96
N THR A 84 -7.65 -14.05 16.34
CA THR A 84 -8.95 -13.38 16.45
C THR A 84 -9.74 -13.36 15.14
N TYR A 85 -9.13 -13.85 14.05
CA TYR A 85 -9.73 -14.09 12.74
C TYR A 85 -9.16 -15.39 12.18
N GLN A 86 -10.01 -16.35 11.81
CA GLN A 86 -9.59 -17.59 11.17
C GLN A 86 -9.60 -17.38 9.65
N HIS A 87 -8.42 -17.22 9.05
CA HIS A 87 -8.29 -17.14 7.62
C HIS A 87 -8.54 -18.52 6.97
N PRO A 88 -9.14 -18.61 5.77
CA PRO A 88 -9.47 -19.88 5.13
C PRO A 88 -8.28 -20.80 4.80
N ASP A 89 -7.05 -20.26 4.77
CA ASP A 89 -5.83 -21.06 4.57
C ASP A 89 -5.35 -21.77 5.84
N GLY A 90 -6.02 -21.55 6.98
CA GLY A 90 -5.69 -22.17 8.27
C GLY A 90 -4.50 -21.53 8.99
N ASN A 91 -3.88 -20.49 8.44
CA ASN A 91 -2.78 -19.78 9.06
C ASN A 91 -3.28 -18.60 9.89
N ASP A 92 -2.53 -18.30 10.95
CA ASP A 92 -2.85 -17.22 11.86
C ASP A 92 -2.02 -15.97 11.53
N HIS A 93 -2.69 -14.89 11.16
CA HIS A 93 -2.09 -13.66 10.70
C HIS A 93 -2.65 -12.46 11.46
N ASP A 94 -1.80 -11.47 11.72
CA ASP A 94 -2.28 -10.15 12.14
C ASP A 94 -3.10 -9.54 11.00
N MET A 95 -4.22 -8.91 11.36
CA MET A 95 -5.10 -8.26 10.40
C MET A 95 -4.98 -6.75 10.55
N TYR A 96 -4.55 -6.07 9.49
CA TYR A 96 -4.40 -4.63 9.46
C TYR A 96 -5.64 -3.96 8.88
N TYR A 97 -5.99 -2.82 9.46
CA TYR A 97 -7.10 -1.98 9.02
C TYR A 97 -6.59 -0.58 8.75
N LEU A 98 -7.00 -0.03 7.61
CA LEU A 98 -6.75 1.34 7.19
C LEU A 98 -8.09 1.98 6.86
N ILE A 99 -8.44 3.04 7.59
CA ILE A 99 -9.68 3.80 7.42
C ILE A 99 -9.32 5.16 6.83
N THR A 100 -9.90 5.47 5.68
CA THR A 100 -9.64 6.71 4.94
C THR A 100 -10.93 7.41 4.54
N GLU A 101 -10.79 8.67 4.16
CA GLU A 101 -11.80 9.42 3.43
C GLU A 101 -12.30 8.66 2.19
N TYR A 102 -13.61 8.66 1.97
CA TYR A 102 -14.19 8.30 0.68
C TYR A 102 -14.09 9.47 -0.28
N ILE A 103 -13.33 9.30 -1.36
CA ILE A 103 -13.26 10.29 -2.44
C ILE A 103 -14.40 10.00 -3.41
N GLU A 104 -15.41 10.87 -3.43
CA GLU A 104 -16.47 10.81 -4.43
C GLU A 104 -15.88 11.03 -5.83
N GLY A 105 -16.18 10.09 -6.73
CA GLY A 105 -15.72 10.17 -8.10
C GLY A 105 -16.03 8.92 -8.89
N GLU A 106 -15.83 9.01 -10.20
CA GLU A 106 -15.91 7.88 -11.11
C GLU A 106 -14.49 7.41 -11.45
N THR A 107 -14.26 6.10 -11.38
CA THR A 107 -13.00 5.50 -11.85
C THR A 107 -12.83 5.77 -13.34
N LEU A 108 -11.69 6.32 -13.74
CA LEU A 108 -11.38 6.54 -15.14
C LEU A 108 -11.09 5.20 -15.85
N THR A 109 -12.11 4.63 -16.48
CA THR A 109 -11.97 3.41 -17.31
C THR A 109 -11.65 3.77 -18.76
N GLU A 110 -11.16 2.80 -19.53
CA GLU A 110 -10.93 2.95 -20.99
C GLU A 110 -12.22 3.39 -21.71
N SER A 111 -13.34 2.73 -21.42
CA SER A 111 -14.64 3.09 -22.01
C SER A 111 -15.08 4.52 -21.66
N ARG A 112 -14.80 5.00 -20.44
CA ARG A 112 -15.07 6.38 -20.05
C ARG A 112 -14.16 7.34 -20.77
N TRP A 113 -12.87 7.06 -20.79
CA TRP A 113 -11.88 7.86 -21.51
C TRP A 113 -12.25 8.03 -22.99
N ASP A 114 -12.62 6.94 -23.68
CA ASP A 114 -12.97 6.97 -25.10
C ASP A 114 -14.29 7.71 -25.39
N SER A 115 -15.22 7.71 -24.43
CA SER A 115 -16.47 8.46 -24.55
C SER A 115 -16.30 9.98 -24.36
N MET A 116 -15.15 10.44 -23.85
CA MET A 116 -14.88 11.84 -23.59
C MET A 116 -14.38 12.58 -24.84
N GLY A 117 -14.81 13.83 -25.02
CA GLY A 117 -14.25 14.71 -26.03
C GLY A 117 -12.78 15.08 -25.75
N LYS A 118 -12.05 15.48 -26.80
CA LYS A 118 -10.61 15.82 -26.70
C LYS A 118 -10.28 16.92 -25.69
N GLU A 119 -11.19 17.88 -25.52
CA GLU A 119 -11.06 18.92 -24.51
C GLU A 119 -11.03 18.35 -23.08
N MET A 120 -11.97 17.48 -22.75
CA MET A 120 -12.04 16.83 -21.43
C MET A 120 -10.83 15.90 -21.18
N GLN A 121 -10.42 15.14 -22.21
CA GLN A 121 -9.19 14.34 -22.14
C GLN A 121 -7.97 15.22 -21.84
N GLY A 122 -7.87 16.39 -22.48
CA GLY A 122 -6.82 17.38 -22.21
C GLY A 122 -6.81 17.85 -20.75
N ILE A 123 -7.98 18.23 -20.21
CA ILE A 123 -8.12 18.66 -18.81
C ILE A 123 -7.68 17.56 -17.83
N ILE A 124 -8.04 16.31 -18.08
CA ILE A 124 -7.63 15.18 -17.23
C ILE A 124 -6.11 14.98 -17.32
N CYS A 125 -5.53 15.00 -18.51
CA CYS A 125 -4.08 14.91 -18.71
C CYS A 125 -3.34 16.02 -17.94
N ASP A 126 -3.81 17.26 -18.02
CA ASP A 126 -3.20 18.38 -17.33
C ASP A 126 -3.24 18.20 -15.81
N LYS A 127 -4.37 17.75 -15.27
CA LYS A 127 -4.54 17.46 -13.84
C LYS A 127 -3.65 16.30 -13.38
N LEU A 128 -3.56 15.22 -14.16
CA LEU A 128 -2.67 14.10 -13.84
C LEU A 128 -1.20 14.52 -13.89
N ALA A 129 -0.82 15.31 -14.90
CA ALA A 129 0.54 15.84 -15.04
C ALA A 129 0.91 16.74 -13.85
N GLU A 130 -0.02 17.57 -13.38
CA GLU A 130 0.16 18.38 -12.17
C GLU A 130 0.42 17.51 -10.93
N GLN A 131 -0.42 16.49 -10.68
CA GLN A 131 -0.23 15.59 -9.53
C GLN A 131 1.09 14.83 -9.61
N MET A 132 1.49 14.38 -10.81
CA MET A 132 2.79 13.72 -11.01
C MET A 132 3.98 14.66 -10.78
N LYS A 133 3.85 15.95 -11.14
CA LYS A 133 4.88 16.95 -10.83
C LYS A 133 5.00 17.17 -9.34
N LEU A 134 3.88 17.30 -8.63
CA LEU A 134 3.87 17.44 -7.17
C LEU A 134 4.52 16.23 -6.50
N LEU A 135 4.17 15.01 -6.93
CA LEU A 135 4.75 13.78 -6.39
C LEU A 135 6.26 13.69 -6.62
N ARG A 136 6.73 14.08 -7.81
CA ARG A 136 8.17 14.09 -8.12
C ARG A 136 8.94 15.21 -7.45
N SER A 137 8.25 16.26 -6.98
CA SER A 137 8.85 17.37 -6.24
C SER A 137 9.02 17.08 -4.74
N VAL A 138 8.49 15.95 -4.25
CA VAL A 138 8.68 15.53 -2.86
C VAL A 138 10.18 15.39 -2.59
N PRO A 139 10.71 16.06 -1.55
CA PRO A 139 12.13 15.98 -1.22
C PRO A 139 12.57 14.54 -0.95
N ALA A 140 13.67 14.13 -1.59
CA ALA A 140 14.29 12.85 -1.30
C ALA A 140 14.90 12.88 0.11
N GLU A 141 14.68 11.82 0.90
CA GLU A 141 15.25 11.69 2.25
C GLU A 141 16.74 11.29 2.25
N GLY A 142 17.37 11.17 1.07
CA GLY A 142 18.80 10.85 0.93
C GLY A 142 19.15 9.38 1.11
N HIS A 143 18.20 8.47 0.87
CA HIS A 143 18.41 7.02 0.87
C HIS A 143 17.49 6.32 -0.14
N TYR A 144 17.83 5.08 -0.47
CA TYR A 144 16.99 4.15 -1.22
C TYR A 144 16.24 3.26 -0.23
N GLY A 145 14.94 3.44 -0.14
CA GLY A 145 14.08 2.75 0.82
C GLY A 145 12.71 3.40 0.91
N ARG A 146 11.95 2.98 1.91
CA ARG A 146 10.66 3.60 2.26
C ARG A 146 10.86 4.85 3.13
N VAL A 147 9.78 5.58 3.31
CA VAL A 147 9.71 6.77 4.16
C VAL A 147 10.28 6.50 5.57
N HIS A 148 10.94 7.50 6.15
CA HIS A 148 11.60 7.39 7.46
C HIS A 148 12.74 6.35 7.53
N ARG A 149 13.50 6.20 6.44
CA ARG A 149 14.67 5.31 6.37
C ARG A 149 14.34 3.86 6.70
N GLN A 150 13.26 3.35 6.12
CA GLN A 150 12.82 1.96 6.32
C GLN A 150 13.20 1.06 5.13
N PRO A 151 13.41 -0.26 5.37
CA PRO A 151 13.62 -1.23 4.30
C PRO A 151 12.40 -1.34 3.39
N TRP A 152 12.62 -1.71 2.13
CA TRP A 152 11.56 -2.14 1.21
C TRP A 152 10.85 -3.39 1.74
N ILE A 153 9.55 -3.51 1.44
CA ILE A 153 8.78 -4.74 1.72
C ILE A 153 8.92 -5.74 0.55
N ALA A 154 8.64 -7.02 0.82
CA ALA A 154 8.77 -8.12 -0.14
C ALA A 154 8.08 -7.82 -1.49
N ASP A 155 6.86 -7.29 -1.45
CA ASP A 155 6.02 -7.06 -2.65
C ASP A 155 6.67 -6.11 -3.68
N ILE A 156 7.54 -5.20 -3.22
CA ILE A 156 8.21 -4.21 -4.09
C ILE A 156 9.63 -4.65 -4.44
N TYR A 157 10.32 -5.26 -3.48
CA TYR A 157 11.72 -5.67 -3.66
C TYR A 157 11.85 -7.05 -4.34
N HIS A 158 10.74 -7.77 -4.50
CA HIS A 158 10.64 -9.11 -5.08
C HIS A 158 11.67 -10.07 -4.49
N THR A 159 11.83 -10.05 -3.17
CA THR A 159 12.68 -10.98 -2.44
C THR A 159 11.89 -11.67 -1.34
N PRO A 160 12.13 -12.97 -1.07
CA PRO A 160 11.49 -13.67 0.05
C PRO A 160 12.03 -13.24 1.43
N TYR A 161 13.14 -12.50 1.49
CA TYR A 161 13.78 -12.07 2.75
C TYR A 161 13.96 -10.54 2.84
N PRO A 162 12.87 -9.74 2.78
CA PRO A 162 12.96 -8.28 2.79
C PRO A 162 13.57 -7.72 4.09
N GLU A 163 13.46 -8.44 5.20
CA GLU A 163 14.08 -8.08 6.48
C GLU A 163 15.61 -8.15 6.45
N VAL A 164 16.18 -8.95 5.55
CA VAL A 164 17.63 -9.11 5.37
C VAL A 164 18.13 -8.21 4.25
N PHE A 165 17.40 -8.15 3.13
CA PHE A 165 17.89 -7.50 1.91
C PHE A 165 17.17 -6.21 1.54
N GLY A 166 16.16 -5.77 2.30
CA GLY A 166 15.33 -4.62 1.93
C GLY A 166 15.97 -3.25 2.14
N GLY A 167 17.16 -3.15 2.75
CA GLY A 167 17.83 -1.88 3.03
C GLY A 167 17.42 -1.24 4.37
N PRO A 168 17.34 0.11 4.48
CA PRO A 168 17.59 1.11 3.44
C PRO A 168 19.06 1.18 3.01
N PHE A 169 19.33 1.77 1.86
CA PHE A 169 20.68 1.97 1.33
C PHE A 169 21.01 3.47 1.20
N ASN A 170 22.22 3.87 1.56
CA ASN A 170 22.63 5.28 1.50
C ASN A 170 23.08 5.70 0.11
N THR A 171 23.55 4.74 -0.69
CA THR A 171 24.07 5.00 -2.03
C THR A 171 23.42 4.09 -3.07
N TRP A 172 23.49 4.52 -4.32
CA TRP A 172 23.07 3.70 -5.46
C TRP A 172 23.88 2.40 -5.54
N ASP A 173 25.18 2.47 -5.27
CA ASP A 173 26.07 1.32 -5.33
C ASP A 173 25.72 0.27 -4.27
N GLU A 174 25.42 0.69 -3.03
CA GLU A 174 24.94 -0.21 -1.97
C GLU A 174 23.65 -0.93 -2.39
N PHE A 175 22.68 -0.18 -2.93
CA PHE A 175 21.42 -0.73 -3.43
C PHE A 175 21.66 -1.72 -4.58
N LEU A 176 22.46 -1.34 -5.57
CA LEU A 176 22.71 -2.16 -6.77
C LEU A 176 23.48 -3.43 -6.43
N THR A 177 24.55 -3.34 -5.62
CA THR A 177 25.30 -4.51 -5.16
C THR A 177 24.40 -5.48 -4.42
N ASN A 178 23.54 -4.98 -3.51
CA ASN A 178 22.59 -5.84 -2.82
C ASN A 178 21.63 -6.54 -3.78
N ARG A 179 21.06 -5.82 -4.77
CA ARG A 179 20.16 -6.44 -5.76
C ARG A 179 20.83 -7.51 -6.60
N ILE A 180 22.09 -7.30 -7.00
CA ILE A 180 22.87 -8.32 -7.72
C ILE A 180 23.05 -9.56 -6.85
N THR A 181 23.50 -9.39 -5.60
CA THR A 181 23.71 -10.52 -4.67
C THR A 181 22.42 -11.31 -4.40
N VAL A 182 21.29 -10.61 -4.20
CA VAL A 182 19.98 -11.28 -4.04
C VAL A 182 19.58 -12.05 -5.29
N GLY A 183 19.76 -11.46 -6.47
CA GLY A 183 19.47 -12.13 -7.74
C GLY A 183 20.33 -13.37 -7.96
N GLU A 184 21.62 -13.32 -7.63
CA GLU A 184 22.53 -14.47 -7.71
C GLU A 184 22.12 -15.58 -6.73
N ALA A 185 21.70 -15.22 -5.51
CA ALA A 185 21.21 -16.17 -4.52
C ALA A 185 19.91 -16.84 -4.96
N GLU A 186 18.96 -16.07 -5.49
CA GLU A 186 17.68 -16.58 -6.00
C GLU A 186 17.87 -17.52 -7.19
N LEU A 187 18.77 -17.18 -8.13
CA LEU A 187 19.14 -18.06 -9.25
C LEU A 187 19.77 -19.36 -8.75
N SER A 188 20.69 -19.27 -7.78
CA SER A 188 21.36 -20.45 -7.22
C SER A 188 20.37 -21.39 -6.54
N ILE A 189 19.40 -20.85 -5.78
CA ILE A 189 18.33 -21.64 -5.16
C ILE A 189 17.45 -22.30 -6.23
N ALA A 190 17.08 -21.57 -7.28
CA ALA A 190 16.26 -22.11 -8.36
C ALA A 190 16.96 -23.28 -9.07
N THR A 191 18.25 -23.15 -9.38
CA THR A 191 19.06 -24.22 -9.99
C THR A 191 19.11 -25.46 -9.11
N ILE A 192 19.38 -25.29 -7.81
CA ILE A 192 19.35 -26.42 -6.86
C ILE A 192 17.97 -27.06 -6.86
N LEU A 193 16.88 -26.30 -6.74
CA LEU A 193 15.54 -26.89 -6.70
C LEU A 193 15.18 -27.65 -7.98
N THR A 194 15.61 -27.19 -9.15
CA THR A 194 15.41 -27.92 -10.41
C THR A 194 16.20 -29.23 -10.47
N GLU A 195 17.46 -29.24 -10.02
CA GLU A 195 18.32 -30.44 -10.01
C GLU A 195 17.82 -31.54 -9.06
N TRP A 196 17.08 -31.18 -8.02
CA TRP A 196 16.54 -32.14 -7.05
C TRP A 196 15.16 -32.69 -7.44
N THR A 197 14.55 -32.16 -8.51
CA THR A 197 13.25 -32.62 -9.03
C THR A 197 13.36 -33.53 -10.27
N GLU A 198 14.58 -33.76 -10.76
CA GLU A 198 14.91 -34.77 -11.79
C GLU A 198 15.43 -36.08 -11.17
#